data_AF-A0A2E3MYH2-F1
#
_entry.id   AF-A0A2E3MYH2-F1
#
_cell.length_a   1.000
_cell.length_b   1.000
_cell.length_c   1.000
_cell.angle_alpha   90.00
_cell.angle_beta   90.00
_cell.angle_gamma   90.00
#
_symmetry.space_group_name_H-M   'P 1'
#
loop_
_entity.id
_entity.type
_entity.pdbx_description
1 polymer ?
#
loop_
_entity_poly.entity_id
_entity_poly.type
_entity_poly.pdbx_seq_one_letter_code
_entity_poly.pdbx_strand_id
1 'polypeptide(L)'
;MAFDEQEFQKTLTYLSDDAPETVLADLEAIRQFDQGQEEHLAREPGGCGWYLLVCFVCFIGAYVTAIIAAGTASSSLEALAVMLLLVSGAAFALMVWNIIRSVKFSRIPVFDLDNRRYELATGLVRLAGADMGADQPLAMQVDFREHTHEDHLQRRGKVGHWNAEFYVDQWLQLEGRLVDGTKFTIRLIEKQQERSRTKRGASGKLKTKEKTKISSEAIVSLKFKGKRYPRAAEQSATIEQYLKLPQWTTLKSVDASGSQLTLRSTTRASWTAGAAEPTEGDSTCDGVQWVAMMLLSLYAMLHASK
;
A
#
# COMPACT_ATOMS: atom_id res chain seq x y z
N MET A 1 -13.31 0.01 18.50
CA MET A 1 -13.63 -1.43 18.26
C MET A 1 -12.31 -2.17 18.09
N ALA A 2 -12.26 -3.49 18.30
CA ALA A 2 -11.03 -4.23 17.99
C ALA A 2 -10.92 -4.42 16.47
N PHE A 3 -9.72 -4.27 15.91
CA PHE A 3 -9.40 -4.57 14.51
C PHE A 3 -9.92 -5.95 14.07
N ASP A 4 -10.79 -5.99 13.05
CA ASP A 4 -11.28 -7.23 12.41
C ASP A 4 -10.44 -7.53 11.16
N GLU A 5 -9.49 -8.46 11.31
CA GLU A 5 -8.60 -8.90 10.24
C GLU A 5 -9.36 -9.52 9.06
N GLN A 6 -10.47 -10.22 9.28
CA GLN A 6 -11.21 -10.89 8.20
C GLN A 6 -11.99 -9.90 7.35
N GLU A 7 -12.54 -8.86 7.97
CA GLU A 7 -13.15 -7.75 7.24
C GLU A 7 -12.09 -6.97 6.48
N PHE A 8 -10.95 -6.67 7.12
CA PHE A 8 -9.84 -5.97 6.50
C PHE A 8 -9.28 -6.70 5.28
N GLN A 9 -9.08 -8.02 5.34
CA GLN A 9 -8.60 -8.80 4.19
C GLN A 9 -9.55 -8.75 2.98
N LYS A 10 -10.85 -8.54 3.19
CA LYS A 10 -11.84 -8.46 2.11
C LYS A 10 -11.90 -7.08 1.48
N THR A 11 -11.81 -6.04 2.30
CA THR A 11 -12.01 -4.64 1.85
C THR A 11 -10.71 -3.91 1.55
N LEU A 12 -9.61 -4.36 2.17
CA LEU A 12 -8.33 -3.64 2.25
C LEU A 12 -8.50 -2.18 2.64
N THR A 13 -9.51 -1.88 3.45
CA THR A 13 -9.81 -0.54 3.91
C THR A 13 -9.93 -0.57 5.42
N TYR A 14 -9.15 0.26 6.09
CA TYR A 14 -9.24 0.47 7.52
C TYR A 14 -10.11 1.70 7.80
N LEU A 15 -11.10 1.53 8.67
CA LEU A 15 -12.01 2.58 9.13
C LEU A 15 -12.07 2.55 10.66
N SER A 16 -11.90 3.70 11.29
CA SER A 16 -12.00 3.82 12.75
C SER A 16 -12.56 5.19 13.14
N ASP A 17 -13.22 5.24 14.29
CA ASP A 17 -13.71 6.45 14.97
C ASP A 17 -13.49 6.27 16.49
N ASP A 18 -12.28 5.88 16.86
CA ASP A 18 -11.87 5.54 18.23
C ASP A 18 -10.82 6.52 18.77
N ALA A 19 -10.37 6.31 20.01
CA ALA A 19 -9.29 7.09 20.61
C ALA A 19 -7.95 6.89 19.86
N PRO A 20 -7.05 7.88 19.84
CA PRO A 20 -5.77 7.79 19.13
C PRO A 20 -4.94 6.56 19.49
N GLU A 21 -4.94 6.14 20.77
CA GLU A 21 -4.20 4.95 21.22
C GLU A 21 -4.74 3.65 20.60
N THR A 22 -6.07 3.53 20.47
CA THR A 22 -6.71 2.39 19.80
C THR A 22 -6.37 2.37 18.33
N VAL A 23 -6.45 3.52 17.65
CA VAL A 23 -6.07 3.66 16.25
C VAL A 23 -4.59 3.27 16.01
N LEU A 24 -3.68 3.63 16.93
CA LEU A 24 -2.28 3.23 16.84
C LEU A 24 -2.07 1.72 17.03
N ALA A 25 -2.82 1.10 17.96
CA ALA A 25 -2.76 -0.34 18.17
C ALA A 25 -3.25 -1.10 16.92
N ASP A 26 -4.34 -0.62 16.30
CA ASP A 26 -4.88 -1.21 15.07
C ASP A 26 -3.91 -1.06 13.88
N LEU A 27 -3.27 0.11 13.72
CA LEU A 27 -2.25 0.32 12.68
C LEU A 27 -1.01 -0.56 12.88
N GLU A 28 -0.59 -0.80 14.12
CA GLU A 28 0.50 -1.72 14.43
C GLU A 28 0.09 -3.17 14.16
N ALA A 29 -1.17 -3.55 14.41
CA ALA A 29 -1.69 -4.86 14.04
C ALA A 29 -1.69 -5.06 12.51
N ILE A 30 -2.06 -4.03 11.72
CA ILE A 30 -1.98 -4.06 10.25
C ILE A 30 -0.52 -4.23 9.79
N ARG A 31 0.42 -3.51 10.42
CA ARG A 31 1.85 -3.64 10.11
C ARG A 31 2.36 -5.06 10.41
N GLN A 32 1.99 -5.64 11.55
CA GLN A 32 2.38 -7.01 11.90
C GLN A 32 1.77 -8.04 10.96
N PHE A 33 0.52 -7.81 10.54
CA PHE A 33 -0.15 -8.62 9.53
C PHE A 33 0.65 -8.63 8.20
N ASP A 34 1.04 -7.46 7.72
CA ASP A 34 1.80 -7.29 6.48
C ASP A 34 3.19 -7.96 6.54
N GLN A 35 3.94 -7.70 7.62
CA GLN A 35 5.23 -8.35 7.87
C GLN A 35 5.10 -9.89 7.96
N GLY A 36 4.01 -10.37 8.54
CA GLY A 36 3.68 -11.80 8.56
C GLY A 36 3.51 -12.36 7.14
N GLN A 37 2.80 -11.66 6.26
CA GLN A 37 2.65 -12.06 4.86
C GLN A 37 3.99 -12.07 4.13
N GLU A 38 4.81 -11.03 4.27
CA GLU A 38 6.14 -10.96 3.66
C GLU A 38 7.06 -12.10 4.12
N GLU A 39 7.10 -12.39 5.43
CA GLU A 39 7.87 -13.52 5.95
C GLU A 39 7.38 -14.86 5.40
N HIS A 40 6.06 -15.02 5.26
CA HIS A 40 5.47 -16.22 4.67
C HIS A 40 5.89 -16.39 3.21
N LEU A 41 6.01 -15.30 2.44
CA LEU A 41 6.54 -15.34 1.07
C LEU A 41 8.04 -15.65 1.02
N ALA A 42 8.82 -14.98 1.87
CA ALA A 42 10.27 -15.13 1.90
C ALA A 42 10.71 -16.56 2.30
N ARG A 43 9.89 -17.24 3.12
CA ARG A 43 10.13 -18.63 3.53
C ARG A 43 9.76 -19.66 2.48
N GLU A 44 9.05 -19.31 1.41
CA GLU A 44 8.84 -20.23 0.30
C GLU A 44 10.02 -20.13 -0.67
N PRO A 45 10.97 -21.09 -0.65
CA PRO A 45 11.98 -21.13 -1.70
C PRO A 45 11.23 -21.31 -3.03
N GLY A 46 11.49 -20.42 -4.00
CA GLY A 46 11.01 -20.53 -5.38
C GLY A 46 11.40 -21.83 -6.12
N GLY A 47 11.89 -22.83 -5.39
CA GLY A 47 12.20 -24.19 -5.84
C GLY A 47 11.03 -25.18 -5.80
N CYS A 48 9.80 -24.80 -5.38
CA CYS A 48 8.67 -25.75 -5.41
C CYS A 48 8.42 -26.31 -6.84
N GLY A 49 8.64 -25.50 -7.88
CA GLY A 49 8.59 -25.96 -9.27
C GLY A 49 9.69 -26.97 -9.63
N TRP A 50 10.90 -26.81 -9.08
CA TRP A 50 12.01 -27.73 -9.30
C TRP A 50 11.77 -29.07 -8.61
N TYR A 51 11.29 -29.08 -7.36
CA TYR A 51 10.98 -30.33 -6.64
C TYR A 51 9.87 -31.12 -7.33
N LEU A 52 8.81 -30.44 -7.82
CA LEU A 52 7.75 -31.09 -8.60
C LEU A 52 8.29 -31.71 -9.90
N LEU A 53 9.20 -31.00 -10.60
CA LEU A 53 9.83 -31.52 -11.82
C LEU A 53 10.70 -32.75 -11.52
N VAL A 54 11.51 -32.72 -10.46
CA VAL A 54 12.36 -33.85 -10.05
C VAL A 54 11.48 -35.06 -9.67
N CYS A 55 10.45 -34.88 -8.86
CA CYS A 55 9.53 -35.96 -8.48
C CYS A 55 8.83 -36.57 -9.69
N PHE A 56 8.40 -35.74 -10.65
CA PHE A 56 7.73 -36.19 -11.87
C PHE A 56 8.66 -37.01 -12.77
N VAL A 57 9.90 -36.54 -12.98
CA VAL A 57 10.91 -37.28 -13.78
C VAL A 57 11.27 -38.61 -13.12
N CYS A 58 11.46 -38.64 -11.80
CA CYS A 58 11.73 -39.88 -11.06
C CYS A 58 10.56 -40.86 -11.14
N PHE A 59 9.32 -40.37 -11.04
CA PHE A 59 8.12 -41.20 -11.15
C PHE A 59 8.00 -41.85 -12.53
N ILE A 60 8.14 -41.08 -13.61
CA ILE A 60 8.10 -41.61 -14.99
C ILE A 60 9.22 -42.62 -15.21
N GLY A 61 10.44 -42.29 -14.78
CA GLY A 61 11.59 -43.18 -14.92
C GLY A 61 11.35 -44.55 -14.25
N ALA A 62 10.95 -44.54 -12.98
CA ALA A 62 10.66 -45.76 -12.23
C ALA A 62 9.52 -46.58 -12.83
N TYR A 63 8.46 -45.92 -13.32
CA TYR A 63 7.31 -46.56 -13.94
C TYR A 63 7.69 -47.27 -15.26
N VAL A 64 8.44 -46.59 -16.13
CA VAL A 64 8.91 -47.18 -17.41
C VAL A 64 9.84 -48.36 -17.15
N THR A 65 10.77 -48.25 -16.20
CA THR A 65 11.67 -49.36 -15.83
C THR A 65 10.90 -50.57 -15.29
N ALA A 66 9.84 -50.35 -14.49
CA ALA A 66 9.00 -51.44 -13.98
C ALA A 66 8.26 -52.20 -15.11
N ILE A 67 7.74 -51.49 -16.12
CA ILE A 67 7.09 -52.11 -17.28
C ILE A 67 8.07 -52.97 -18.08
N ILE A 68 9.29 -52.48 -18.32
CA ILE A 68 10.32 -53.22 -19.06
C ILE A 68 10.72 -54.49 -18.30
N ALA A 69 10.93 -54.39 -16.97
CA ALA A 69 11.30 -55.53 -16.13
C ALA A 69 10.21 -56.61 -16.04
N ALA A 70 8.93 -56.20 -16.04
CA ALA A 70 7.80 -57.14 -16.02
C ALA A 70 7.65 -57.95 -17.33
N GLY A 71 8.15 -57.42 -18.46
CA GLY A 71 8.15 -58.13 -19.74
C GLY A 71 9.20 -59.24 -19.86
N THR A 72 10.16 -59.31 -18.94
CA THR A 72 11.26 -60.28 -18.97
C THR A 72 11.03 -61.41 -17.96
N ALA A 73 10.85 -62.64 -18.45
CA ALA A 73 10.44 -63.82 -17.67
C ALA A 73 11.56 -64.39 -16.76
N SER A 74 11.98 -63.64 -15.74
CA SER A 74 12.89 -64.12 -14.70
C SER A 74 12.39 -63.75 -13.31
N SER A 75 12.41 -64.72 -12.39
CA SER A 75 11.82 -64.60 -11.04
C SER A 75 12.50 -63.55 -10.15
N SER A 76 13.76 -63.21 -10.42
CA SER A 76 14.48 -62.13 -9.71
C SER A 76 14.03 -60.73 -10.13
N LEU A 77 13.54 -60.57 -11.37
CA LEU A 77 13.07 -59.27 -11.88
C LEU A 77 11.65 -58.94 -11.42
N GLU A 78 10.83 -59.94 -11.10
CA GLU A 78 9.48 -59.73 -10.55
C GLU A 78 9.51 -59.01 -9.19
N ALA A 79 10.41 -59.43 -8.29
CA ALA A 79 10.58 -58.78 -6.98
C ALA A 79 11.03 -57.31 -7.12
N LEU A 80 11.91 -57.03 -8.09
CA LEU A 80 12.38 -55.69 -8.39
C LEU A 80 11.28 -54.82 -9.00
N ALA A 81 10.43 -55.39 -9.86
CA ALA A 81 9.27 -54.71 -10.42
C ALA A 81 8.26 -54.29 -9.34
N VAL A 82 7.95 -55.17 -8.37
CA VAL A 82 7.06 -54.85 -7.24
C VAL A 82 7.65 -53.72 -6.38
N MET A 83 8.96 -53.75 -6.10
CA MET A 83 9.63 -52.71 -5.33
C MET A 83 9.59 -51.34 -6.04
N LEU A 84 9.86 -51.30 -7.36
CA LEU A 84 9.76 -50.07 -8.15
C LEU A 84 8.33 -49.51 -8.20
N LEU A 85 7.33 -50.38 -8.21
CA LEU A 85 5.92 -49.98 -8.20
C LEU A 85 5.54 -49.35 -6.85
N LEU A 86 6.03 -49.88 -5.73
CA LEU A 86 5.83 -49.28 -4.41
C LEU A 86 6.55 -47.92 -4.28
N VAL A 87 7.79 -47.81 -4.76
CA VAL A 87 8.56 -46.55 -4.74
C VAL A 87 7.89 -45.48 -5.63
N SER A 88 7.43 -45.86 -6.81
CA SER A 88 6.71 -44.94 -7.70
C SER A 88 5.36 -44.50 -7.10
N GLY A 89 4.62 -45.40 -6.45
CA GLY A 89 3.41 -45.06 -5.70
C GLY A 89 3.67 -44.04 -4.58
N ALA A 90 4.74 -44.22 -3.79
CA ALA A 90 5.13 -43.28 -2.75
C ALA A 90 5.56 -41.91 -3.31
N ALA A 91 6.35 -41.91 -4.40
CA ALA A 91 6.75 -40.68 -5.10
C ALA A 91 5.53 -39.92 -5.65
N PHE A 92 4.55 -40.63 -6.19
CA PHE A 92 3.30 -40.05 -6.68
C PHE A 92 2.47 -39.43 -5.55
N ALA A 93 2.33 -40.13 -4.41
CA ALA A 93 1.62 -39.60 -3.25
C ALA A 93 2.27 -38.30 -2.72
N LEU A 94 3.61 -38.24 -2.65
CA LEU A 94 4.34 -37.04 -2.29
C LEU A 94 4.16 -35.91 -3.31
N MET A 95 4.14 -36.24 -4.60
CA MET A 95 3.86 -35.27 -5.67
C MET A 95 2.46 -34.68 -5.52
N VAL A 96 1.43 -35.52 -5.35
CA VAL A 96 0.04 -35.07 -5.16
C VAL A 96 -0.10 -34.22 -3.90
N TRP A 97 0.53 -34.63 -2.79
CA TRP A 97 0.56 -33.84 -1.55
C TRP A 97 1.19 -32.46 -1.77
N ASN A 98 2.33 -32.39 -2.44
CA ASN A 98 2.99 -31.12 -2.77
C ASN A 98 2.15 -30.25 -3.72
N ILE A 99 1.45 -30.83 -4.69
CA ILE A 99 0.52 -30.11 -5.57
C ILE A 99 -0.65 -29.56 -4.76
N ILE A 100 -1.28 -30.36 -3.89
CA ILE A 100 -2.40 -29.90 -3.05
C ILE A 100 -1.94 -28.77 -2.13
N ARG A 101 -0.76 -28.92 -1.50
CA ARG A 101 -0.16 -27.87 -0.67
C ARG A 101 0.10 -26.61 -1.50
N SER A 102 0.74 -26.73 -2.66
CA SER A 102 1.04 -25.62 -3.55
C SER A 102 -0.23 -24.93 -4.04
N VAL A 103 -1.27 -25.66 -4.45
CA VAL A 103 -2.55 -25.09 -4.89
C VAL A 103 -3.28 -24.40 -3.74
N LYS A 104 -3.27 -24.97 -2.53
CA LYS A 104 -3.84 -24.30 -1.35
C LYS A 104 -3.06 -23.02 -1.00
N PHE A 105 -1.75 -23.04 -1.17
CA PHE A 105 -0.87 -21.91 -0.86
C PHE A 105 -0.95 -20.80 -1.92
N SER A 106 -0.96 -21.15 -3.22
CA SER A 106 -1.18 -20.21 -4.32
C SER A 106 -2.59 -19.58 -4.33
N ARG A 107 -3.51 -20.08 -3.49
CA ARG A 107 -4.84 -19.50 -3.27
C ARG A 107 -4.88 -18.53 -2.09
N ILE A 108 -3.80 -18.40 -1.32
CA ILE A 108 -3.69 -17.35 -0.31
C ILE A 108 -3.38 -16.07 -1.11
N PRO A 109 -4.29 -15.09 -1.14
CA PRO A 109 -4.00 -13.81 -1.76
C PRO A 109 -2.84 -13.19 -1.00
N VAL A 110 -1.74 -12.98 -1.72
CA VAL A 110 -0.59 -12.26 -1.19
C VAL A 110 -0.97 -10.79 -1.23
N PHE A 111 -1.17 -10.21 -0.05
CA PHE A 111 -1.37 -8.78 0.09
C PHE A 111 0.01 -8.16 0.31
N ASP A 112 0.46 -7.38 -0.67
CA ASP A 112 1.65 -6.53 -0.57
C ASP A 112 1.11 -5.12 -0.28
N LEU A 113 1.04 -4.75 1.00
CA LEU A 113 0.52 -3.44 1.39
C LEU A 113 1.61 -2.39 1.21
N ASP A 114 1.27 -1.20 0.73
CA ASP A 114 2.26 -0.10 0.66
C ASP A 114 2.59 0.38 2.07
N ASN A 115 3.81 0.06 2.54
CA ASN A 115 4.34 0.42 3.86
C ASN A 115 4.12 1.89 4.22
N ARG A 116 4.23 2.77 3.21
CA ARG A 116 4.05 4.22 3.39
C ARG A 116 2.67 4.57 3.95
N ARG A 117 1.64 3.77 3.65
CA ARG A 117 0.26 4.08 4.02
C ARG A 117 0.04 3.96 5.52
N TYR A 118 0.43 2.83 6.12
CA TYR A 118 0.32 2.65 7.57
C TYR A 118 1.40 3.43 8.35
N GLU A 119 2.59 3.65 7.78
CA GLU A 119 3.65 4.45 8.41
C GLU A 119 3.26 5.93 8.49
N LEU A 120 2.72 6.49 7.41
CA LEU A 120 2.22 7.86 7.40
C LEU A 120 1.05 8.01 8.38
N ALA A 121 0.07 7.11 8.30
CA ALA A 121 -1.07 7.10 9.21
C ALA A 121 -0.63 7.08 10.68
N THR A 122 0.33 6.22 11.02
CA THR A 122 0.90 6.12 12.37
C THR A 122 1.57 7.42 12.79
N GLY A 123 2.41 8.01 11.93
CA GLY A 123 3.08 9.28 12.20
C GLY A 123 2.10 10.43 12.43
N LEU A 124 1.04 10.50 11.63
CA LEU A 124 0.00 11.52 11.74
C LEU A 124 -0.89 11.35 12.97
N VAL A 125 -1.22 10.11 13.34
CA VAL A 125 -1.99 9.85 14.58
C VAL A 125 -1.16 10.23 15.80
N ARG A 126 0.14 9.93 15.83
CA ARG A 126 1.02 10.38 16.92
C ARG A 126 1.10 11.89 17.00
N LEU A 127 1.26 12.56 15.85
CA LEU A 127 1.36 14.01 15.77
C LEU A 127 0.05 14.69 16.20
N ALA A 128 -1.09 14.27 15.67
CA ALA A 128 -2.39 14.82 16.02
C ALA A 128 -2.78 14.45 17.46
N GLY A 129 -2.55 13.21 17.85
CA GLY A 129 -2.88 12.67 19.18
C GLY A 129 -2.20 13.41 20.33
N ALA A 130 -0.98 13.93 20.11
CA ALA A 130 -0.27 14.75 21.10
C ALA A 130 -1.04 16.05 21.47
N ASP A 131 -1.82 16.61 20.54
CA ASP A 131 -2.59 17.84 20.73
C ASP A 131 -4.11 17.59 20.88
N MET A 132 -4.52 16.32 20.98
CA MET A 132 -5.91 15.90 21.22
C MET A 132 -6.13 15.54 22.69
N GLY A 133 -7.36 15.67 23.17
CA GLY A 133 -7.73 15.10 24.46
C GLY A 133 -7.79 13.58 24.38
N ALA A 134 -7.39 12.86 25.45
CA ALA A 134 -7.34 11.39 25.47
C ALA A 134 -8.66 10.72 25.07
N ASP A 135 -9.80 11.33 25.45
CA ASP A 135 -11.14 10.81 25.17
C ASP A 135 -11.76 11.34 23.86
N GLN A 136 -11.03 12.14 23.07
CA GLN A 136 -11.57 12.66 21.81
C GLN A 136 -11.47 11.62 20.70
N PRO A 137 -12.57 11.31 19.99
CA PRO A 137 -12.52 10.38 18.88
C PRO A 137 -11.71 10.96 17.72
N LEU A 138 -10.96 10.07 17.06
CA LEU A 138 -10.16 10.32 15.87
C LEU A 138 -10.69 9.45 14.74
N ALA A 139 -11.43 10.07 13.83
CA ALA A 139 -11.96 9.38 12.66
C ALA A 139 -10.85 9.21 11.62
N MET A 140 -10.54 7.96 11.28
CA MET A 140 -9.52 7.60 10.30
C MET A 140 -10.09 6.67 9.24
N GLN A 141 -9.71 6.92 8.00
CA GLN A 141 -9.88 6.03 6.87
C GLN A 141 -8.55 5.87 6.15
N VAL A 142 -8.11 4.62 5.95
CA VAL A 142 -6.95 4.27 5.13
C VAL A 142 -7.37 3.20 4.12
N ASP A 143 -7.29 3.51 2.84
CA ASP A 143 -7.43 2.54 1.75
C ASP A 143 -6.04 1.91 1.51
N PHE A 144 -5.94 0.59 1.41
CA PHE A 144 -4.72 -0.16 1.09
C PHE A 144 -4.81 -0.88 -0.26
N ARG A 145 -5.90 -0.69 -1.01
CA ARG A 145 -6.02 -1.25 -2.36
C ARG A 145 -4.98 -0.65 -3.29
N GLU A 146 -4.60 -1.41 -4.31
CA GLU A 146 -3.67 -0.97 -5.34
C GLU A 146 -4.16 0.33 -6.01
N HIS A 147 -3.25 1.26 -6.29
CA HIS A 147 -3.56 2.53 -6.95
C HIS A 147 -4.25 2.38 -8.33
N THR A 148 -4.16 1.20 -8.94
CA THR A 148 -4.74 0.86 -10.25
C THR A 148 -6.12 0.21 -10.12
N HIS A 149 -6.66 0.10 -8.92
CA HIS A 149 -7.97 -0.47 -8.65
C HIS A 149 -9.07 0.24 -9.47
N GLU A 150 -10.06 -0.51 -9.95
CA GLU A 150 -11.08 0.01 -10.87
C GLU A 150 -11.87 1.19 -10.27
N ASP A 151 -12.13 1.17 -8.96
CA ASP A 151 -12.80 2.27 -8.25
C ASP A 151 -12.03 3.60 -8.30
N HIS A 152 -10.70 3.55 -8.47
CA HIS A 152 -9.86 4.74 -8.56
C HIS A 152 -9.75 5.27 -10.00
N LEU A 153 -10.21 4.51 -11.00
CA LEU A 153 -10.12 4.87 -12.42
C LEU A 153 -11.07 6.05 -12.72
N GLN A 154 -10.49 7.24 -12.86
CA GLN A 154 -11.25 8.44 -13.17
C GLN A 154 -11.63 8.52 -14.65
N ARG A 155 -10.69 8.18 -15.55
CA ARG A 155 -10.93 8.19 -17.01
C ARG A 155 -9.86 7.45 -17.80
N ARG A 156 -10.25 7.00 -18.98
CA ARG A 156 -9.35 6.52 -20.05
C ARG A 156 -9.31 7.52 -21.20
N GLY A 157 -8.16 7.68 -21.84
CA GLY A 157 -8.01 8.62 -22.95
C GLY A 157 -6.66 8.53 -23.66
N LYS A 158 -6.29 9.60 -24.37
CA LYS A 158 -4.99 9.71 -25.03
C LYS A 158 -4.23 10.93 -24.53
N VAL A 159 -2.91 10.78 -24.40
CA VAL A 159 -1.99 11.91 -24.19
C VAL A 159 -0.93 11.86 -25.29
N GLY A 160 -1.12 12.69 -26.32
CA GLY A 160 -0.35 12.60 -27.56
C GLY A 160 -0.59 11.26 -28.24
N HIS A 161 0.50 10.50 -28.47
CA HIS A 161 0.44 9.17 -29.10
C HIS A 161 0.37 8.00 -28.10
N TRP A 162 0.11 8.28 -26.81
CA TRP A 162 0.02 7.27 -25.77
C TRP A 162 -1.44 7.07 -25.38
N ASN A 163 -1.85 5.81 -25.20
CA ASN A 163 -3.05 5.51 -24.43
C ASN A 163 -2.75 5.85 -22.99
N ALA A 164 -3.70 6.45 -22.29
CA ALA A 164 -3.51 6.90 -20.92
C ALA A 164 -4.71 6.55 -20.05
N GLU A 165 -4.43 6.02 -18.88
CA GLU A 165 -5.40 5.78 -17.82
C GLU A 165 -5.04 6.71 -16.65
N PHE A 166 -6.07 7.34 -16.07
CA PHE A 166 -5.90 8.31 -15.01
C PHE A 166 -6.63 7.80 -13.77
N TYR A 167 -5.86 7.61 -12.70
CA TYR A 167 -6.34 7.14 -11.42
C TYR A 167 -6.22 8.26 -10.39
N VAL A 168 -7.23 8.35 -9.53
CA VAL A 168 -7.26 9.27 -8.39
C VAL A 168 -7.65 8.47 -7.16
N ASP A 169 -6.69 8.26 -6.28
CA ASP A 169 -6.84 7.46 -5.08
C ASP A 169 -6.78 8.38 -3.86
N GLN A 170 -7.91 8.56 -3.17
CA GLN A 170 -7.95 9.25 -1.88
C GLN A 170 -7.73 8.23 -0.76
N TRP A 171 -6.49 7.79 -0.61
CA TRP A 171 -6.18 6.66 0.24
C TRP A 171 -6.12 6.98 1.74
N LEU A 172 -6.02 8.26 2.14
CA LEU A 172 -6.05 8.64 3.56
C LEU A 172 -7.01 9.79 3.81
N GLN A 173 -7.82 9.64 4.86
CA GLN A 173 -8.59 10.71 5.48
C GLN A 173 -8.47 10.58 7.00
N LEU A 174 -8.07 11.67 7.66
CA LEU A 174 -7.95 11.75 9.11
C LEU A 174 -8.68 12.99 9.61
N GLU A 175 -9.62 12.82 10.53
CA GLU A 175 -10.44 13.89 11.07
C GLU A 175 -10.50 13.81 12.59
N GLY A 176 -10.35 14.95 13.25
CA GLY A 176 -10.36 14.98 14.70
C GLY A 176 -10.58 16.36 15.26
N ARG A 177 -10.48 16.45 16.59
CA ARG A 177 -10.63 17.70 17.32
C ARG A 177 -9.50 17.91 18.31
N LEU A 178 -8.85 19.05 18.19
CA LEU A 178 -7.72 19.43 19.04
C LEU A 178 -8.23 20.02 20.36
N VAL A 179 -7.37 20.11 21.37
CA VAL A 179 -7.74 20.58 22.73
C VAL A 179 -8.33 21.99 22.72
N ASP A 180 -7.95 22.82 21.76
CA ASP A 180 -8.51 24.16 21.57
C ASP A 180 -9.94 24.15 20.94
N GLY A 181 -10.47 22.97 20.61
CA GLY A 181 -11.77 22.78 20.01
C GLY A 181 -11.80 22.99 18.50
N THR A 182 -10.67 23.30 17.86
CA THR A 182 -10.49 23.35 16.41
C THR A 182 -10.61 21.94 15.85
N LYS A 183 -11.43 21.79 14.80
CA LYS A 183 -11.53 20.53 14.06
C LYS A 183 -10.50 20.55 12.94
N PHE A 184 -9.80 19.44 12.73
CA PHE A 184 -8.90 19.28 11.61
C PHE A 184 -9.38 18.17 10.69
N THR A 185 -9.02 18.29 9.42
CA THR A 185 -9.20 17.26 8.40
C THR A 185 -7.92 17.22 7.58
N ILE A 186 -7.31 16.04 7.48
CA ILE A 186 -6.13 15.77 6.66
C ILE A 186 -6.56 14.75 5.62
N ARG A 187 -6.25 15.00 4.34
CA ARG A 187 -6.49 14.06 3.24
C ARG A 187 -5.26 13.93 2.37
N LEU A 188 -4.90 12.71 2.01
CA LEU A 188 -3.87 12.45 1.01
C LEU A 188 -4.53 11.82 -0.21
N ILE A 189 -4.17 12.35 -1.37
CA ILE A 189 -4.65 11.91 -2.68
C ILE A 189 -3.44 11.57 -3.53
N GLU A 190 -3.39 10.35 -4.05
CA GLU A 190 -2.45 9.93 -5.08
C GLU A 190 -3.10 10.12 -6.45
N LYS A 191 -2.37 10.72 -7.38
CA LYS A 191 -2.77 10.82 -8.79
C LYS A 191 -1.78 10.04 -9.62
N GLN A 192 -2.23 8.90 -10.14
CA GLN A 192 -1.44 8.06 -11.02
C GLN A 192 -1.92 8.20 -12.46
N GLN A 193 -0.95 8.34 -13.36
CA GLN A 193 -1.20 8.33 -14.79
C GLN A 193 -0.36 7.24 -15.43
N GLU A 194 -1.03 6.19 -15.87
CA GLU A 194 -0.42 5.13 -16.65
C GLU A 194 -0.51 5.45 -18.12
N ARG A 195 0.60 5.27 -18.84
CA ARG A 195 0.66 5.51 -20.28
C ARG A 195 1.23 4.29 -20.96
N SER A 196 0.48 3.74 -21.91
CA SER A 196 0.94 2.61 -22.73
C SER A 196 0.93 2.96 -24.20
N ARG A 197 1.91 2.42 -24.94
CA ARG A 197 1.98 2.53 -26.40
C ARG A 197 2.55 1.26 -27.00
N THR A 198 1.76 0.62 -27.85
CA THR A 198 2.20 -0.55 -28.63
C THR A 198 2.54 -0.11 -30.05
N LYS A 199 3.73 -0.48 -30.52
CA LYS A 199 4.19 -0.21 -31.89
C LYS A 199 4.86 -1.44 -32.49
N ARG A 200 4.64 -1.67 -33.78
CA ARG A 200 5.37 -2.69 -34.55
C ARG A 200 6.79 -2.20 -34.89
N GLY A 201 7.79 -3.01 -34.57
CA GLY A 201 9.19 -2.76 -34.92
C GLY A 201 9.53 -3.15 -36.36
N ALA A 202 10.72 -2.78 -36.83
CA ALA A 202 11.20 -3.10 -38.19
C ALA A 202 11.25 -4.61 -38.47
N SER A 203 11.49 -5.44 -37.44
CA SER A 203 11.46 -6.90 -37.52
C SER A 203 10.04 -7.50 -37.53
N GLY A 204 8.99 -6.69 -37.60
CA GLY A 204 7.60 -7.13 -37.56
C GLY A 204 7.06 -7.45 -36.15
N LYS A 205 7.91 -7.53 -35.11
CA LYS A 205 7.49 -7.79 -33.72
C LYS A 205 6.76 -6.59 -33.11
N LEU A 206 5.69 -6.84 -32.34
CA LEU A 206 5.03 -5.82 -31.52
C LEU A 206 5.85 -5.53 -30.27
N LYS A 207 6.01 -4.25 -29.93
CA LYS A 207 6.65 -3.80 -28.70
C LYS A 207 5.72 -2.84 -27.97
N THR A 208 5.48 -3.12 -26.69
CA THR A 208 4.76 -2.21 -25.78
C THR A 208 5.79 -1.41 -24.99
N LYS A 209 5.53 -0.11 -24.85
CA LYS A 209 6.23 0.76 -23.91
C LYS A 209 5.22 1.28 -22.91
N GLU A 210 5.63 1.34 -21.66
CA GLU A 210 4.83 1.84 -20.56
C GLU A 210 5.56 2.98 -19.84
N LYS A 211 4.78 3.87 -19.23
CA LYS A 211 5.28 4.95 -18.41
C LYS A 211 4.24 5.32 -17.37
N THR A 212 4.63 5.28 -16.11
CA THR A 212 3.81 5.72 -14.99
C THR A 212 4.27 7.11 -14.54
N LYS A 213 3.33 7.99 -14.24
CA LYS A 213 3.59 9.27 -13.58
C LYS A 213 2.75 9.33 -12.32
N ILE A 214 3.39 9.59 -11.20
CA ILE A 214 2.76 9.68 -9.89
C ILE A 214 2.87 11.12 -9.39
N SER A 215 1.84 11.59 -8.71
CA SER A 215 1.85 12.84 -7.98
C SER A 215 0.98 12.72 -6.75
N SER A 216 1.51 13.05 -5.58
CA SER A 216 0.76 13.06 -4.34
C SER A 216 0.29 14.47 -4.01
N GLU A 217 -0.88 14.58 -3.40
CA GLU A 217 -1.50 15.83 -2.98
C GLU A 217 -1.97 15.68 -1.54
N ALA A 218 -1.49 16.57 -0.67
CA ALA A 218 -1.92 16.67 0.71
C ALA A 218 -2.87 17.87 0.83
N ILE A 219 -3.98 17.66 1.52
CA ILE A 219 -4.97 18.68 1.84
C ILE A 219 -5.14 18.70 3.35
N VAL A 220 -4.82 19.82 3.98
CA VAL A 220 -5.03 20.04 5.41
C VAL A 220 -6.05 21.15 5.58
N SER A 221 -7.08 20.91 6.37
CA SER A 221 -8.11 21.88 6.68
C SER A 221 -8.28 22.02 8.18
N LEU A 222 -8.39 23.26 8.65
CA LEU A 222 -8.74 23.61 10.03
C LEU A 222 -10.08 24.34 10.05
N LYS A 223 -11.01 23.87 10.87
CA LYS A 223 -12.29 24.51 11.12
C LYS A 223 -12.37 24.97 12.57
N PHE A 224 -12.55 26.27 12.77
CA PHE A 224 -12.47 26.93 14.06
C PHE A 224 -13.73 27.76 14.33
N LYS A 225 -13.89 28.24 15.58
CA LYS A 225 -14.99 29.16 15.93
C LYS A 225 -14.56 30.60 15.64
N GLY A 226 -15.26 31.30 14.75
CA GLY A 226 -14.92 32.67 14.36
C GLY A 226 -14.83 33.67 15.52
N LYS A 227 -15.59 33.46 16.60
CA LYS A 227 -15.48 34.26 17.84
C LYS A 227 -14.07 34.26 18.46
N ARG A 228 -13.30 33.20 18.26
CA ARG A 228 -11.94 33.03 18.79
C ARG A 228 -10.87 33.63 17.87
N TYR A 229 -11.18 33.73 16.58
CA TYR A 229 -10.26 34.12 15.52
C TYR A 229 -10.96 35.06 14.54
N PRO A 230 -11.26 36.31 14.98
CA PRO A 230 -12.09 37.23 14.22
C PRO A 230 -11.43 37.68 12.90
N ARG A 231 -10.10 37.73 12.86
CA ARG A 231 -9.33 38.21 11.69
C ARG A 231 -8.87 37.10 10.75
N ALA A 232 -9.29 35.85 10.96
CA ALA A 232 -8.77 34.72 10.19
C ALA A 232 -9.04 34.83 8.68
N ALA A 233 -10.19 35.39 8.28
CA ALA A 233 -10.52 35.59 6.87
C ALA A 233 -9.69 36.72 6.21
N GLU A 234 -9.31 37.74 6.98
CA GLU A 234 -8.55 38.89 6.51
C GLU A 234 -7.07 38.56 6.27
N GLN A 235 -6.57 37.50 6.91
CA GLN A 235 -5.18 37.06 6.77
C GLN A 235 -4.86 36.35 5.46
N SER A 236 -5.84 36.19 4.58
CA SER A 236 -5.65 35.63 3.23
C SER A 236 -4.55 36.32 2.41
N ALA A 237 -4.35 37.63 2.61
CA ALA A 237 -3.32 38.41 1.91
C ALA A 237 -1.90 38.21 2.47
N THR A 238 -1.74 37.70 3.69
CA THR A 238 -0.44 37.56 4.38
C THR A 238 -0.04 36.10 4.57
N ILE A 239 -0.82 35.17 4.00
CA ILE A 239 -0.64 33.72 4.14
C ILE A 239 0.80 33.29 3.85
N GLU A 240 1.38 33.79 2.76
CA GLU A 240 2.70 33.36 2.27
C GLU A 240 3.81 33.53 3.32
N GLN A 241 3.68 34.47 4.25
CA GLN A 241 4.68 34.71 5.30
C GLN A 241 4.72 33.60 6.36
N TYR A 242 3.62 32.88 6.54
CA TYR A 242 3.49 31.81 7.53
C TYR A 242 3.68 30.42 6.92
N LEU A 243 3.66 30.30 5.59
CA LEU A 243 3.81 29.04 4.89
C LEU A 243 5.24 28.54 4.97
N LYS A 244 5.43 27.45 5.71
CA LYS A 244 6.64 26.65 5.68
C LYS A 244 6.28 25.33 5.04
N LEU A 245 6.78 25.09 3.84
CA LEU A 245 6.65 23.82 3.13
C LEU A 245 8.03 23.25 2.82
N PRO A 246 8.19 21.92 2.77
CA PRO A 246 9.44 21.32 2.30
C PRO A 246 9.75 21.74 0.87
N GLN A 247 11.05 21.92 0.55
CA GLN A 247 11.51 22.42 -0.75
C GLN A 247 11.12 21.51 -1.93
N TRP A 248 10.89 20.22 -1.67
CA TRP A 248 10.47 19.21 -2.65
C TRP A 248 8.96 19.19 -2.91
N THR A 249 8.21 20.10 -2.28
CA THR A 249 6.75 20.24 -2.43
C THR A 249 6.41 21.55 -3.11
N THR A 250 5.21 21.64 -3.68
CA THR A 250 4.70 22.84 -4.32
C THR A 250 3.33 23.18 -3.74
N LEU A 251 3.16 24.43 -3.34
CA LEU A 251 1.88 24.96 -2.92
C LEU A 251 0.88 24.97 -4.11
N LYS A 252 -0.29 24.37 -3.94
CA LYS A 252 -1.38 24.43 -4.93
C LYS A 252 -2.35 25.56 -4.67
N SER A 253 -2.80 25.68 -3.43
CA SER A 253 -3.79 26.69 -3.03
C SER A 253 -3.80 26.86 -1.51
N VAL A 254 -4.10 28.06 -1.07
CA VAL A 254 -4.56 28.32 0.31
C VAL A 254 -5.88 29.06 0.23
N ASP A 255 -6.85 28.61 1.01
CA ASP A 255 -8.18 29.17 1.07
C ASP A 255 -8.51 29.50 2.54
N ALA A 256 -8.98 30.72 2.77
CA ALA A 256 -9.49 31.19 4.04
C ALA A 256 -10.96 31.61 3.84
N SER A 257 -11.88 30.69 4.13
CA SER A 257 -13.31 30.89 3.93
C SER A 257 -14.04 30.88 5.28
N GLY A 258 -14.34 32.09 5.77
CA GLY A 258 -15.09 32.30 7.02
C GLY A 258 -14.44 31.63 8.23
N SER A 259 -14.95 30.45 8.60
CA SER A 259 -14.51 29.66 9.75
C SER A 259 -13.62 28.47 9.40
N GLN A 260 -13.09 28.43 8.18
CA GLN A 260 -12.27 27.32 7.68
C GLN A 260 -11.03 27.84 6.95
N LEU A 261 -9.88 27.25 7.27
CA LEU A 261 -8.63 27.42 6.56
C LEU A 261 -8.27 26.11 5.88
N THR A 262 -7.87 26.15 4.61
CA THR A 262 -7.48 24.96 3.85
C THR A 262 -6.18 25.22 3.11
N LEU A 263 -5.20 24.34 3.30
CA LEU A 263 -3.91 24.35 2.62
C LEU A 263 -3.81 23.11 1.74
N ARG A 264 -3.50 23.30 0.46
CA ARG A 264 -3.25 22.21 -0.48
C ARG A 264 -1.83 22.29 -0.99
N SER A 265 -1.10 21.18 -0.89
CA SER A 265 0.26 21.04 -1.40
C SER A 265 0.35 19.79 -2.26
N THR A 266 1.30 19.76 -3.19
CA THR A 266 1.52 18.62 -4.07
C THR A 266 3.00 18.35 -4.24
N THR A 267 3.33 17.10 -4.52
CA THR A 267 4.67 16.73 -4.95
C THR A 267 4.63 15.74 -6.11
N ARG A 268 5.75 15.66 -6.84
CA ARG A 268 6.07 14.62 -7.81
C ARG A 268 7.35 13.86 -7.43
N ALA A 269 8.01 14.28 -6.35
CA ALA A 269 9.16 13.57 -5.81
C ALA A 269 8.68 12.27 -5.15
N SER A 270 9.51 11.24 -5.22
CA SER A 270 9.32 10.06 -4.36
C SER A 270 9.50 10.49 -2.91
N TRP A 271 8.62 9.99 -2.05
CA TRP A 271 8.62 10.27 -0.63
C TRP A 271 8.28 9.00 0.14
N THR A 272 8.74 8.92 1.38
CA THR A 272 8.52 7.80 2.29
C THR A 272 7.86 8.33 3.56
N ALA A 273 7.35 7.44 4.41
CA ALA A 273 6.89 7.79 5.75
C ALA A 273 7.64 6.91 6.75
N GLY A 274 7.91 7.43 7.95
CA GLY A 274 8.53 6.64 9.01
C GLY A 274 10.06 6.66 9.05
N ALA A 275 10.60 5.98 10.07
CA ALA A 275 12.01 6.01 10.47
C ALA A 275 12.87 4.98 9.73
N ALA A 276 12.55 4.65 8.48
CA ALA A 276 13.51 3.92 7.65
C ALA A 276 14.75 4.81 7.53
N GLU A 277 15.89 4.33 8.01
CA GLU A 277 17.12 5.11 7.97
C GLU A 277 17.39 5.57 6.54
N PRO A 278 17.71 6.85 6.32
CA PRO A 278 18.12 7.34 5.02
C PRO A 278 19.18 6.40 4.46
N THR A 279 18.89 5.74 3.34
CA THR A 279 19.95 5.04 2.63
C THR A 279 20.91 6.11 2.11
N GLU A 280 22.21 6.00 2.40
CA GLU A 280 23.21 7.04 2.07
C GLU A 280 23.06 7.51 0.62
N GLY A 281 22.70 8.79 0.45
CA GLY A 281 22.55 9.44 -0.85
C GLY A 281 21.10 9.78 -1.25
N ASP A 282 20.09 9.30 -0.52
CA ASP A 282 18.70 9.65 -0.81
C ASP A 282 18.26 10.88 0.00
N SER A 283 17.80 11.94 -0.68
CA SER A 283 17.19 13.08 0.00
C SER A 283 15.84 12.62 0.54
N THR A 284 15.78 12.24 1.82
CA THR A 284 14.59 11.69 2.47
C THR A 284 13.47 12.73 2.47
N CYS A 285 12.56 12.61 1.50
CA CYS A 285 11.31 13.35 1.48
C CYS A 285 10.35 12.62 2.43
N ASP A 286 10.22 13.11 3.67
CA ASP A 286 9.33 12.53 4.67
C ASP A 286 7.91 13.11 4.55
N GLY A 287 6.94 12.22 4.29
CA GLY A 287 5.52 12.56 4.21
C GLY A 287 4.94 13.03 5.54
N VAL A 288 5.41 12.51 6.68
CA VAL A 288 4.93 12.95 8.01
C VAL A 288 5.35 14.40 8.24
N GLN A 289 6.63 14.71 8.02
CA GLN A 289 7.13 16.08 8.08
C GLN A 289 6.38 17.03 7.15
N TRP A 290 6.07 16.61 5.92
CA TRP A 290 5.33 17.42 4.96
C TRP A 290 3.97 17.87 5.51
N VAL A 291 3.16 16.92 5.98
CA VAL A 291 1.83 17.22 6.53
C VAL A 291 1.93 17.98 7.85
N ALA A 292 2.91 17.65 8.70
CA ALA A 292 3.17 18.37 9.94
C ALA A 292 3.48 19.86 9.69
N MET A 293 4.34 20.15 8.72
CA MET A 293 4.68 21.52 8.32
C MET A 293 3.45 22.26 7.77
N MET A 294 2.59 21.58 7.01
CA MET A 294 1.31 22.15 6.56
C MET A 294 0.39 22.50 7.75
N LEU A 295 0.23 21.58 8.70
CA LEU A 295 -0.60 21.78 9.89
C LEU A 295 -0.08 22.94 10.75
N LEU A 296 1.24 22.98 11.01
CA LEU A 296 1.90 24.05 11.75
C LEU A 296 1.77 25.41 11.05
N SER A 297 1.88 25.44 9.72
CA SER A 297 1.69 26.67 8.94
C SER A 297 0.27 27.23 9.10
N LEU A 298 -0.74 26.37 9.02
CA LEU A 298 -2.13 26.77 9.26
C LEU A 298 -2.37 27.22 10.70
N TYR A 299 -1.74 26.57 11.68
CA TYR A 299 -1.81 26.94 13.08
C TYR A 299 -1.14 28.27 13.39
N ALA A 300 0.04 28.54 12.81
CA ALA A 300 0.74 29.81 12.95
C ALA A 300 -0.11 30.98 12.43
N MET A 301 -0.76 30.78 11.28
CA MET A 301 -1.71 31.73 10.71
C MET A 301 -2.93 31.92 11.62
N LEU A 302 -3.56 30.83 12.08
CA LEU A 302 -4.67 30.89 13.03
C LEU A 302 -4.29 31.68 14.30
N HIS A 303 -3.09 31.45 14.84
CA HIS A 303 -2.61 32.15 16.03
C HIS A 303 -2.36 33.64 15.79
N ALA A 304 -1.83 34.01 14.63
CA ALA A 304 -1.63 35.40 14.24
C ALA A 304 -2.96 36.16 14.08
N SER A 305 -4.08 35.45 13.91
CA SER A 305 -5.41 36.03 13.68
C SER A 305 -6.23 36.31 14.95
N LYS A 306 -5.68 36.00 16.14
CA LYS A 306 -6.23 36.42 17.43
C LYS A 306 -6.12 37.94 17.60
#